data_AF-A0A3E0HNS5-F1
#
_entry.id   AF-A0A3E0HNS5-F1
#
_cell.length_a   1.000
_cell.length_b   1.000
_cell.length_c   1.000
_cell.angle_alpha   90.00
_cell.angle_beta   90.00
_cell.angle_gamma   90.00
#
_symmetry.space_group_name_H-M   'P 1'
#
loop_
_entity.id
_entity.type
_entity.pdbx_description
1 polymer ?
#
loop_
_entity_poly.entity_id
_entity_poly.type
_entity_poly.pdbx_seq_one_letter_code
_entity_poly.pdbx_strand_id
1 'polypeptide(L)'
;MGVTDLAQAFSDLVRYETRLYNALGARLKAEHGLSTGQYEFLRFIGGRDDCRVNDLAREFAIAVGATSKGVDRLEAAGWVARRPNPENRRSCLLGLTDAGRQLLDAATPTFEDELRIRLAGPLTAAALDRLASTVARLRSTVEDAGIGQPTG
;
A
#
# COMPACT_ATOMS: atom_id res chain seq x y z
N MET A 1 -20.88 22.65 -20.93
CA MET A 1 -20.04 21.76 -20.08
C MET A 1 -19.78 22.51 -18.79
N GLY A 2 -20.29 22.02 -17.66
CA GLY A 2 -20.04 22.65 -16.36
C GLY A 2 -18.56 22.58 -16.02
N VAL A 3 -18.02 23.67 -15.48
CA VAL A 3 -16.67 23.68 -14.90
C VAL A 3 -16.66 22.68 -13.75
N THR A 4 -15.72 21.75 -13.75
CA THR A 4 -15.53 20.82 -12.63
C THR A 4 -15.25 21.61 -11.36
N ASP A 5 -16.05 21.39 -10.32
CA ASP A 5 -15.75 21.90 -8.98
C ASP A 5 -14.56 21.12 -8.40
N LEU A 6 -13.37 21.74 -8.43
CA LEU A 6 -12.14 21.12 -7.96
C LEU A 6 -12.15 20.88 -6.45
N ALA A 7 -12.81 21.72 -5.66
CA ALA A 7 -12.88 21.56 -4.22
C ALA A 7 -13.74 20.35 -3.84
N GLN A 8 -14.87 20.18 -4.54
CA GLN A 8 -15.73 19.00 -4.37
C GLN A 8 -15.01 17.73 -4.81
N ALA A 9 -14.35 17.73 -5.98
CA ALA A 9 -13.60 16.57 -6.46
C ALA A 9 -12.48 16.15 -5.50
N PHE A 10 -11.73 17.10 -4.95
CA PHE A 10 -10.71 16.83 -3.92
C PHE A 10 -11.33 16.24 -2.64
N SER A 11 -12.41 16.84 -2.15
CA SER A 11 -13.13 16.38 -0.96
C SER A 11 -13.61 14.93 -1.12
N ASP A 12 -14.21 14.60 -2.26
CA ASP A 12 -14.71 13.25 -2.53
C ASP A 12 -13.57 12.23 -2.65
N LEU A 13 -12.48 12.58 -3.33
CA LEU A 13 -11.30 11.73 -3.45
C LEU A 13 -10.73 11.36 -2.07
N VAL A 14 -10.41 12.36 -1.25
CA VAL A 14 -9.80 12.14 0.08
C VAL A 14 -10.76 11.39 0.99
N ARG A 15 -12.03 11.80 1.05
CA ARG A 15 -13.01 11.19 1.94
C ARG A 15 -13.41 9.77 1.54
N TYR A 16 -13.36 9.45 0.24
CA TYR A 16 -13.59 8.09 -0.24
C TYR A 16 -12.38 7.21 0.07
N GLU A 17 -11.17 7.66 -0.27
CA GLU A 17 -9.92 6.97 0.05
C GLU A 17 -9.86 6.61 1.54
N THR A 18 -10.10 7.57 2.43
CA THR A 18 -10.00 7.35 3.88
C THR A 18 -11.01 6.30 4.35
N ARG A 19 -12.24 6.32 3.84
CA ARG A 19 -13.28 5.35 4.22
C ARG A 19 -12.97 3.96 3.67
N LEU A 20 -12.46 3.87 2.44
CA LEU A 20 -12.05 2.61 1.85
C LEU A 20 -10.88 2.00 2.63
N TYR A 21 -9.86 2.80 2.93
CA TYR A 21 -8.69 2.36 3.70
C TYR A 21 -9.07 1.86 5.10
N ASN A 22 -10.00 2.55 5.77
CA ASN A 22 -10.54 2.13 7.07
C ASN A 22 -11.36 0.85 6.99
N ALA A 23 -12.17 0.66 5.93
CA ALA A 23 -12.96 -0.55 5.74
C ALA A 23 -12.06 -1.78 5.51
N LEU A 24 -11.04 -1.63 4.66
CA LEU A 24 -10.00 -2.64 4.47
C LEU A 24 -9.32 -2.99 5.80
N GLY A 25 -8.92 -1.97 6.55
CA GLY A 25 -8.25 -2.15 7.83
C GLY A 25 -9.11 -2.87 8.87
N ALA A 26 -10.40 -2.55 8.94
CA ALA A 26 -11.33 -3.20 9.85
C ALA A 26 -11.48 -4.70 9.54
N ARG A 27 -11.65 -5.08 8.26
CA ARG A 27 -11.79 -6.50 7.88
C ARG A 27 -10.49 -7.27 8.01
N LEU A 28 -9.38 -6.73 7.53
CA LEU A 28 -8.06 -7.34 7.71
C LEU A 28 -7.73 -7.55 9.19
N LYS A 29 -8.10 -6.60 10.05
CA LYS A 29 -7.85 -6.71 11.49
C LYS A 29 -8.70 -7.82 12.11
N ALA A 30 -9.98 -7.89 11.74
CA ALA A 30 -10.91 -8.87 12.28
C ALA A 30 -10.55 -10.31 11.86
N GLU A 31 -10.15 -10.51 10.61
CA GLU A 31 -9.92 -11.84 10.04
C GLU A 31 -8.46 -12.31 10.18
N HIS A 32 -7.49 -11.39 10.12
CA HIS A 32 -6.06 -11.72 9.99
C HIS A 32 -5.16 -11.02 11.01
N GLY A 33 -5.73 -10.17 11.88
CA GLY A 33 -4.96 -9.39 12.84
C GLY A 33 -4.09 -8.28 12.24
N LEU A 34 -4.19 -8.04 10.92
CA LEU A 34 -3.40 -7.07 10.16
C LEU A 34 -4.06 -5.69 10.09
N SER A 35 -3.26 -4.63 10.09
CA SER A 35 -3.71 -3.34 9.54
C SER A 35 -3.52 -3.31 8.02
N THR A 36 -4.21 -2.40 7.32
CA THR A 36 -4.03 -2.20 5.88
C THR A 36 -2.57 -1.92 5.53
N GLY A 37 -1.87 -1.07 6.29
CA GLY A 37 -0.46 -0.77 6.04
C GLY A 37 0.48 -1.97 6.24
N GLN A 38 0.19 -2.86 7.21
CA GLN A 38 0.97 -4.09 7.38
C GLN A 38 0.74 -5.04 6.20
N TYR A 39 -0.50 -5.21 5.77
CA TYR A 39 -0.83 -6.01 4.59
C TYR A 39 -0.15 -5.46 3.33
N GLU A 40 -0.22 -4.15 3.08
CA GLU A 40 0.42 -3.50 1.94
C GLU A 40 1.95 -3.68 1.95
N PHE A 41 2.60 -3.59 3.12
CA PHE A 41 4.03 -3.87 3.23
C PHE A 41 4.36 -5.33 2.92
N LEU A 42 3.59 -6.29 3.48
CA LEU A 42 3.78 -7.71 3.19
C LEU A 42 3.60 -8.00 1.69
N ARG A 43 2.56 -7.44 1.08
CA ARG A 43 2.29 -7.55 -0.36
C ARG A 43 3.43 -6.95 -1.20
N PHE A 44 3.92 -5.77 -0.84
CA PHE A 44 4.99 -5.10 -1.56
C PHE A 44 6.32 -5.86 -1.48
N ILE A 45 6.66 -6.40 -0.30
CA ILE A 45 7.85 -7.24 -0.08
C ILE A 45 7.69 -8.57 -0.82
N GLY A 46 6.53 -9.22 -0.73
CA GLY A 46 6.28 -10.54 -1.32
C GLY A 46 6.36 -10.56 -2.86
N GLY A 47 6.18 -9.41 -3.51
CA GLY A 47 6.31 -9.28 -4.96
C GLY A 47 7.74 -9.03 -5.46
N ARG A 48 8.76 -8.99 -4.59
CA ARG A 48 10.13 -8.58 -4.94
C ARG A 48 11.18 -9.38 -4.18
N ASP A 49 12.24 -9.77 -4.87
CA ASP A 49 13.38 -10.44 -4.24
C ASP A 49 14.37 -9.46 -3.59
N ASP A 50 14.43 -8.21 -4.06
CA ASP A 50 15.45 -7.20 -3.71
C ASP A 50 14.88 -5.96 -3.00
N CYS A 51 13.74 -6.10 -2.32
CA CYS A 51 13.09 -5.01 -1.62
C CYS A 51 13.95 -4.42 -0.48
N ARG A 52 14.15 -3.10 -0.44
CA ARG A 52 14.77 -2.39 0.69
C ARG A 52 13.75 -1.54 1.45
N VAL A 53 14.09 -1.11 2.66
CA VAL A 53 13.28 -0.16 3.45
C VAL A 53 13.05 1.15 2.67
N ASN A 54 14.04 1.63 1.93
CA ASN A 54 13.90 2.84 1.10
C ASN A 54 12.91 2.65 -0.05
N ASP A 55 12.75 1.43 -0.57
CA ASP A 55 11.81 1.14 -1.64
C ASP A 55 10.37 1.22 -1.10
N LEU A 56 10.11 0.68 0.09
CA LEU A 56 8.85 0.87 0.81
C LEU A 56 8.59 2.35 1.12
N ALA A 57 9.59 3.06 1.64
CA ALA A 57 9.46 4.47 2.01
C ALA A 57 9.08 5.34 0.80
N ARG A 58 9.69 5.06 -0.36
CA ARG A 58 9.38 5.72 -1.62
C ARG A 58 7.99 5.36 -2.13
N GLU A 59 7.65 4.07 -2.19
CA GLU A 59 6.36 3.60 -2.71
C GLU A 59 5.20 4.21 -1.93
N PHE A 60 5.27 4.16 -0.60
CA PHE A 60 4.17 4.57 0.26
C PHE A 60 4.24 6.05 0.68
N ALA A 61 5.23 6.80 0.19
CA ALA A 61 5.51 8.18 0.59
C ALA A 61 5.57 8.38 2.13
N ILE A 62 6.26 7.45 2.83
CA ILE A 62 6.44 7.46 4.29
C ILE A 62 7.90 7.72 4.62
N ALA A 63 8.17 8.55 5.63
CA ALA A 63 9.53 8.85 6.08
C ALA A 63 10.31 7.55 6.40
N VAL A 64 11.58 7.48 6.00
CA VAL A 64 12.40 6.25 6.08
C VAL A 64 12.44 5.69 7.52
N GLY A 65 12.54 6.57 8.51
CA GLY A 65 12.52 6.16 9.93
C GLY A 65 11.20 5.54 10.37
N ALA A 66 10.06 6.05 9.88
CA ALA A 66 8.75 5.49 10.17
C ALA A 66 8.55 4.15 9.45
N THR A 67 8.99 4.05 8.19
CA THR A 67 9.00 2.81 7.41
C THR A 67 9.85 1.74 8.08
N SER A 68 11.06 2.08 8.56
CA SER A 68 11.91 1.13 9.29
C SER A 68 11.22 0.60 10.54
N LYS A 69 10.60 1.48 11.35
CA LYS A 69 9.81 1.05 12.52
C LYS A 69 8.62 0.17 12.14
N GLY A 70 8.01 0.39 10.97
CA GLY A 70 6.99 -0.50 10.41
C GLY A 70 7.55 -1.90 10.15
N VAL A 71 8.68 -1.97 9.44
CA VAL A 71 9.39 -3.22 9.15
C VAL A 71 9.84 -3.93 10.42
N ASP A 72 10.37 -3.22 11.41
CA ASP A 72 10.81 -3.80 12.69
C ASP A 72 9.66 -4.52 13.41
N ARG A 73 8.42 -4.01 13.30
CA ARG A 73 7.24 -4.69 13.85
C ARG A 73 6.87 -5.95 13.08
N LEU A 74 7.02 -5.96 11.75
CA LEU A 74 6.78 -7.14 10.92
C LEU A 74 7.84 -8.23 11.18
N GLU A 75 9.08 -7.82 11.41
CA GLU A 75 10.18 -8.69 11.79
C GLU A 75 9.98 -9.27 13.20
N ALA A 76 9.60 -8.44 14.17
CA ALA A 76 9.25 -8.88 15.52
C ALA A 76 8.04 -9.84 15.54
N ALA A 77 7.10 -9.68 14.61
CA ALA A 77 5.98 -10.60 14.41
C ALA A 77 6.36 -11.89 13.66
N GLY A 78 7.61 -12.00 13.17
CA GLY A 78 8.10 -13.16 12.44
C GLY A 78 7.62 -13.28 11.00
N TRP A 79 7.07 -12.21 10.41
CA TRP A 79 6.52 -12.21 9.03
C TRP A 79 7.52 -11.74 7.98
N VAL A 80 8.48 -10.92 8.38
CA VAL A 80 9.55 -10.39 7.51
C VAL A 80 10.90 -10.73 8.12
N ALA A 81 11.90 -10.96 7.28
CA ALA A 81 13.29 -11.09 7.68
C ALA A 81 14.17 -10.11 6.90
N ARG A 82 15.18 -9.55 7.57
CA ARG A 82 16.26 -8.80 6.92
C ARG A 82 17.40 -9.74 6.54
N ARG A 83 17.90 -9.62 5.31
CA ARG A 83 19.11 -10.32 4.85
C ARG A 83 20.17 -9.31 4.39
N PRO A 84 21.47 -9.61 4.53
CA PRO A 84 22.53 -8.73 4.07
C PRO A 84 22.37 -8.41 2.58
N ASN A 85 22.55 -7.15 2.20
CA ASN A 85 22.62 -6.78 0.79
C ASN A 85 24.05 -7.03 0.27
N PRO A 86 24.25 -7.96 -0.69
CA PRO A 86 25.58 -8.27 -1.23
C PRO A 86 26.22 -7.09 -1.97
N GLU A 87 25.40 -6.19 -2.51
CA GLU A 87 25.87 -5.03 -3.30
C GLU A 87 26.19 -3.82 -2.42
N ASN A 88 25.60 -3.75 -1.22
CA ASN A 88 25.79 -2.61 -0.32
C ASN A 88 25.61 -3.00 1.15
N ARG A 89 26.74 -3.20 1.84
CA ARG A 89 26.81 -3.58 3.27
C ARG A 89 26.14 -2.59 4.23
N ARG A 90 25.84 -1.36 3.79
CA ARG A 90 25.12 -0.34 4.60
C ARG A 90 23.60 -0.48 4.49
N SER A 91 23.11 -1.47 3.74
CA SER A 91 21.68 -1.74 3.55
C SER A 91 21.34 -3.22 3.75
N CYS A 92 20.06 -3.51 3.99
CA CYS A 92 19.53 -4.87 4.04
C CYS A 92 18.42 -5.03 3.00
N LEU A 93 18.26 -6.25 2.51
CA LEU A 93 17.11 -6.66 1.72
C LEU A 93 16.05 -7.24 2.66
N LEU A 94 14.79 -7.01 2.35
CA LEU A 94 13.62 -7.51 3.05
C LEU A 94 13.08 -8.72 2.28
N GLY A 95 12.66 -9.74 3.01
CA GLY A 95 11.95 -10.87 2.43
C GLY A 95 10.87 -11.37 3.39
N LEU A 96 9.81 -11.95 2.85
CA LEU A 96 8.83 -12.64 3.67
C LEU A 96 9.45 -13.92 4.25
N THR A 97 9.10 -14.24 5.48
CA THR A 97 9.28 -15.59 6.03
C THR A 97 8.20 -16.53 5.48
N ASP A 98 8.28 -17.84 5.78
CA ASP A 98 7.20 -18.76 5.44
C ASP A 98 5.88 -18.37 6.11
N ALA A 99 5.93 -17.95 7.37
CA ALA A 99 4.77 -17.45 8.09
C ALA A 99 4.20 -16.16 7.46
N GLY A 100 5.08 -15.25 7.00
CA GLY A 100 4.67 -14.04 6.30
C GLY A 100 4.00 -14.31 4.96
N ARG A 101 4.51 -15.28 4.19
CA ARG A 101 3.89 -15.74 2.94
C ARG A 101 2.50 -16.32 3.19
N GLN A 102 2.39 -17.27 4.13
CA GLN A 102 1.10 -17.89 4.46
C GLN A 102 0.06 -16.87 4.93
N LEU A 103 0.49 -15.89 5.74
CA LEU A 103 -0.39 -14.81 6.18
C LEU A 103 -0.83 -13.91 5.02
N LEU A 104 0.08 -13.54 4.12
CA LEU A 104 -0.25 -12.75 2.93
C LEU A 104 -1.25 -13.49 2.03
N ASP A 105 -1.01 -14.77 1.78
CA ASP A 105 -1.88 -15.61 0.96
C ASP A 105 -3.28 -15.73 1.57
N ALA A 106 -3.38 -15.88 2.90
CA ALA A 106 -4.65 -15.91 3.60
C ALA A 106 -5.40 -14.57 3.60
N ALA A 107 -4.68 -13.45 3.70
CA ALA A 107 -5.25 -12.11 3.78
C ALA A 107 -5.65 -11.53 2.41
N THR A 108 -5.02 -11.97 1.32
CA THR A 108 -5.24 -11.44 -0.03
C THR A 108 -6.70 -11.56 -0.48
N PRO A 109 -7.39 -12.71 -0.33
CA PRO A 109 -8.80 -12.81 -0.69
C PRO A 109 -9.71 -11.82 0.05
N THR A 110 -9.47 -11.57 1.34
CA THR A 110 -10.23 -10.61 2.15
C THR A 110 -10.04 -9.18 1.63
N PHE A 111 -8.80 -8.81 1.30
CA PHE A 111 -8.50 -7.50 0.70
C PHE A 111 -9.17 -7.31 -0.66
N GLU A 112 -9.05 -8.32 -1.54
CA GLU A 112 -9.64 -8.28 -2.88
C GLU A 112 -11.17 -8.26 -2.83
N ASP A 113 -11.77 -8.96 -1.87
CA ASP A 113 -13.22 -8.96 -1.66
C ASP A 113 -13.75 -7.58 -1.24
N GLU A 114 -13.09 -6.91 -0.32
CA GLU A 114 -13.44 -5.52 0.04
C GLU A 114 -13.30 -4.55 -1.13
N LEU A 115 -12.22 -4.66 -1.92
CA LEU A 115 -12.08 -3.84 -3.12
C LEU A 115 -13.18 -4.13 -4.13
N ARG A 116 -13.54 -5.40 -4.33
CA ARG A 116 -14.63 -5.77 -5.25
C ARG A 116 -15.96 -5.19 -4.81
N ILE A 117 -16.28 -5.25 -3.52
CA ILE A 117 -17.54 -4.73 -2.97
C ILE A 117 -17.59 -3.20 -3.03
N ARG A 118 -16.52 -2.52 -2.60
CA ARG A 118 -16.55 -1.07 -2.33
C ARG A 118 -16.00 -0.21 -3.45
N LEU A 119 -15.09 -0.72 -4.26
CA LEU A 119 -14.49 0.00 -5.39
C LEU A 119 -15.11 -0.43 -6.72
N ALA A 120 -15.14 -1.73 -7.00
CA ALA A 120 -15.70 -2.21 -8.27
C ALA A 120 -17.23 -2.21 -8.27
N GLY A 121 -17.87 -2.63 -7.18
CA GLY A 121 -19.33 -2.81 -7.06
C GLY A 121 -20.16 -1.57 -7.45
N PRO A 122 -19.80 -0.34 -7.05
CA PRO A 122 -20.55 0.87 -7.41
C PRO A 122 -20.36 1.33 -8.87
N LEU A 123 -19.45 0.72 -9.63
CA LEU A 123 -19.02 1.19 -10.94
C LEU A 123 -19.29 0.17 -12.04
N THR A 124 -19.56 0.65 -13.25
CA THR A 124 -19.48 -0.20 -14.45
C THR A 124 -18.01 -0.50 -14.75
N ALA A 125 -17.71 -1.60 -15.47
CA ALA A 125 -16.34 -1.93 -15.88
C ALA A 125 -15.65 -0.75 -16.60
N ALA A 126 -16.33 -0.12 -17.56
CA ALA A 126 -15.79 1.03 -18.27
C ALA A 126 -15.56 2.27 -17.37
N ALA A 127 -16.35 2.46 -16.32
CA ALA A 127 -16.13 3.53 -15.36
C ALA A 127 -14.96 3.22 -14.42
N LEU A 128 -14.82 1.96 -14.00
CA LEU A 128 -13.70 1.48 -13.20
C LEU A 128 -12.37 1.62 -13.96
N ASP A 129 -12.34 1.22 -15.23
CA ASP A 129 -11.15 1.37 -16.09
C ASP A 129 -10.73 2.84 -16.23
N ARG A 130 -11.71 3.74 -16.44
CA ARG A 130 -11.45 5.19 -16.49
C ARG A 130 -10.94 5.74 -15.16
N LEU A 131 -11.51 5.29 -14.04
CA LEU A 131 -11.03 5.68 -12.72
C LEU A 131 -9.58 5.23 -12.53
N ALA A 132 -9.28 3.96 -12.80
CA ALA A 132 -7.95 3.38 -12.67
C ALA A 132 -6.92 4.14 -13.51
N SER A 133 -7.20 4.40 -14.79
CA SER A 133 -6.29 5.16 -15.66
C SER A 133 -6.11 6.61 -15.20
N THR A 134 -7.16 7.24 -14.68
CA THR A 134 -7.12 8.64 -14.22
C THR A 134 -6.29 8.76 -12.95
N VAL A 135 -6.56 7.92 -11.94
CA VAL A 135 -5.80 7.93 -10.68
C VAL A 135 -4.34 7.55 -10.93
N ALA A 136 -4.07 6.58 -11.81
CA ALA A 136 -2.70 6.22 -12.18
C ALA A 136 -1.93 7.40 -12.79
N ARG A 137 -2.57 8.16 -13.69
CA ARG A 137 -1.97 9.37 -14.27
C ARG A 137 -1.75 10.47 -13.23
N LEU A 138 -2.68 10.68 -12.31
CA LEU A 138 -2.52 11.66 -11.22
C LEU A 138 -1.34 11.27 -10.33
N ARG A 139 -1.25 9.99 -9.94
CA ARG A 139 -0.16 9.44 -9.14
C ARG A 139 1.19 9.61 -9.84
N SER A 140 1.32 9.21 -11.10
CA SER A 140 2.59 9.35 -11.83
C SER A 140 3.02 10.82 -11.96
N THR A 141 2.07 11.73 -12.19
CA THR A 141 2.37 13.17 -12.31
C THR A 141 2.98 13.74 -11.03
N VAL A 142 2.49 13.34 -9.86
CA VAL A 142 3.05 13.81 -8.58
C VAL A 142 4.37 13.12 -8.24
N GLU A 143 4.51 11.84 -8.57
CA GLU A 143 5.76 11.08 -8.39
C GLU A 143 6.90 11.64 -9.24
N ASP A 144 6.65 11.86 -10.54
CA ASP A 144 7.63 12.42 -11.49
C ASP A 144 8.08 13.83 -11.09
N ALA A 145 7.17 14.60 -10.48
CA ALA A 145 7.44 15.94 -9.98
C ALA A 145 8.07 15.96 -8.57
N GLY A 146 8.24 14.82 -7.91
CA GLY A 146 8.73 14.74 -6.53
C GLY A 146 7.82 15.42 -5.51
N ILE A 147 6.52 15.53 -5.80
CA ILE A 147 5.52 16.17 -4.94
C ILE A 147 5.04 15.17 -3.88
N GLY A 148 4.78 15.67 -2.67
CA GLY A 148 4.20 14.84 -1.59
C GLY A 148 5.20 13.87 -0.96
N GLN A 149 6.50 14.09 -1.17
CA GLN A 149 7.53 13.30 -0.50
C GLN A 149 7.52 13.59 1.02
N PRO A 150 7.68 12.56 1.85
CA PRO A 150 7.70 12.72 3.30
C PRO A 150 8.88 13.61 3.71
N THR A 151 8.62 14.59 4.57
CA THR A 151 9.65 15.37 5.24
C THR A 151 10.25 14.55 6.37
N GLY A 152 11.50 14.08 6.21
CA GLY A 152 12.22 13.35 7.25
C GLY A 152 13.23 12.35 6.72
#